data_AF-A0A934Q2I3-F1
#
_entry.id   AF-A0A934Q2I3-F1
#
_cell.length_a   1.000
_cell.length_b   1.000
_cell.length_c   1.000
_cell.angle_alpha   90.00
_cell.angle_beta   90.00
_cell.angle_gamma   90.00
#
_symmetry.space_group_name_H-M   'P 1'
#
loop_
_entity.id
_entity.type
_entity.pdbx_description
1 polymer ?
#
loop_
_entity_poly.entity_id
_entity_poly.type
_entity_poly.pdbx_seq_one_letter_code
_entity_poly.pdbx_strand_id
1 'polypeptide(L)'
;MSEWWTYRPSDFLMFSARSWGRLVDGWNMELWPLQPLLVLAAVVLVATTAVRGSTLQGAITAVPALAWIWVAWAFLWERFSTINTGASWMAAAFAVQAVLLLALGSAAGPAPSRGRRQAGLVIAAAAAVASPLLAPLAGHGWTRAEVAGALPDPTALLTVGLLLALPLRHLRWLLPIPLLALAVGWTTAWLLWTK
;
A
#
# COMPACT_ATOMS: atom_id res chain seq x y z
N MET A 1 -23.15 16.93 30.71
CA MET A 1 -22.14 16.96 29.63
C MET A 1 -21.38 15.66 29.69
N SER A 2 -21.33 14.89 28.61
CA SER A 2 -20.43 13.73 28.56
C SER A 2 -18.99 14.24 28.62
N GLU A 3 -18.20 13.64 29.50
CA GLU A 3 -16.83 14.08 29.72
C GLU A 3 -15.95 13.56 28.58
N TRP A 4 -15.54 14.47 27.69
CA TRP A 4 -14.76 14.22 26.48
C TRP A 4 -13.43 13.48 26.72
N TRP A 5 -12.96 13.42 27.96
CA TRP A 5 -11.80 12.63 28.36
C TRP A 5 -12.06 11.12 28.54
N THR A 6 -13.33 10.67 28.44
CA THR A 6 -13.67 9.24 28.47
C THR A 6 -13.50 8.54 27.13
N TYR A 7 -13.40 9.31 26.02
CA TYR A 7 -13.22 8.75 24.68
C TYR A 7 -11.82 8.16 24.51
N ARG A 8 -11.77 6.95 23.96
CA ARG A 8 -10.54 6.30 23.52
C ARG A 8 -10.33 6.54 22.03
N PRO A 9 -9.09 6.50 21.52
CA PRO A 9 -8.82 6.62 20.08
C PRO A 9 -9.62 5.61 19.22
N SER A 10 -9.93 4.43 19.75
CA SER A 10 -10.75 3.41 19.09
C SER A 10 -12.20 3.85 18.86
N ASP A 11 -12.72 4.78 19.66
CA ASP A 11 -14.12 5.24 19.56
C ASP A 11 -14.33 6.17 18.36
N PHE A 12 -13.23 6.68 17.79
CA PHE A 12 -13.24 7.46 16.55
C PHE A 12 -13.16 6.60 15.29
N LEU A 13 -12.92 5.28 15.43
CA LEU A 13 -13.04 4.37 14.29
C LEU A 13 -14.52 4.15 13.96
N MET A 14 -14.90 4.51 12.73
CA MET A 14 -16.27 4.35 12.23
C MET A 14 -16.66 2.89 11.95
N PHE A 15 -15.73 1.94 12.12
CA PHE A 15 -15.93 0.54 11.78
C PHE A 15 -15.21 -0.42 12.73
N SER A 16 -15.64 -1.69 12.71
CA SER A 16 -15.09 -2.76 13.55
C SER A 16 -14.16 -3.68 12.75
N ALA A 17 -13.35 -4.48 13.45
CA ALA A 17 -12.47 -5.48 12.83
C ALA A 17 -13.26 -6.50 11.99
N ARG A 18 -14.48 -6.83 12.42
CA ARG A 18 -15.39 -7.70 11.66
C ARG A 18 -15.87 -7.04 10.37
N SER A 19 -16.21 -5.75 10.41
CA SER A 19 -16.61 -5.00 9.21
C SER A 19 -15.46 -4.88 8.21
N TRP A 20 -14.23 -4.64 8.70
CA TRP A 20 -13.02 -4.66 7.88
C TRP A 20 -12.80 -6.03 7.22
N GLY A 21 -12.84 -7.12 8.00
CA GLY A 21 -12.64 -8.47 7.48
C GLY A 21 -13.63 -8.82 6.37
N ARG A 22 -14.92 -8.48 6.52
CA ARG A 22 -15.94 -8.69 5.48
C ARG A 22 -15.71 -7.86 4.22
N LEU A 23 -15.27 -6.61 4.38
CA LEU A 23 -14.95 -5.73 3.25
C LEU A 23 -13.81 -6.34 2.41
N VAL A 24 -12.74 -6.80 3.07
CA VAL A 24 -11.60 -7.45 2.41
C VAL A 24 -12.01 -8.79 1.78
N ASP A 25 -12.76 -9.61 2.51
CA ASP A 25 -13.29 -10.90 2.00
C ASP A 25 -14.08 -10.69 0.71
N GLY A 26 -15.05 -9.76 0.71
CA GLY A 26 -15.87 -9.46 -0.48
C GLY A 26 -15.04 -8.90 -1.64
N TRP A 27 -14.15 -7.95 -1.35
CA TRP A 27 -13.27 -7.36 -2.36
C TRP A 27 -12.38 -8.40 -3.04
N ASN A 28 -11.77 -9.30 -2.26
CA ASN A 28 -10.94 -10.36 -2.81
C ASN A 28 -11.76 -11.42 -3.55
N MET A 29 -12.98 -11.72 -3.13
CA MET A 29 -13.85 -12.61 -3.90
C MET A 29 -14.18 -12.03 -5.27
N GLU A 30 -14.44 -10.73 -5.37
CA GLU A 30 -14.70 -10.03 -6.64
C GLU A 30 -13.47 -9.94 -7.54
N LEU A 31 -12.29 -9.74 -6.95
CA LEU A 31 -11.01 -9.69 -7.67
C LEU A 31 -10.53 -11.05 -8.18
N TRP A 32 -11.05 -12.15 -7.63
CA TRP A 32 -10.64 -13.48 -8.05
C TRP A 32 -10.96 -13.71 -9.54
N PRO A 33 -10.03 -14.21 -10.37
CA PRO A 33 -8.74 -14.83 -10.05
C PRO A 33 -7.50 -13.93 -10.29
N LEU A 34 -7.61 -12.60 -10.18
CA LEU A 34 -6.52 -11.68 -10.50
C LEU A 34 -5.41 -11.63 -9.43
N GLN A 35 -5.64 -12.09 -8.19
CA GLN A 35 -4.65 -11.97 -7.11
C GLN A 35 -3.32 -12.66 -7.39
N PRO A 36 -3.26 -13.93 -7.89
CA PRO A 36 -2.00 -14.54 -8.24
C PRO A 36 -1.22 -13.76 -9.31
N LEU A 37 -1.93 -13.11 -10.25
CA LEU A 37 -1.33 -12.24 -11.26
C LEU A 37 -0.77 -10.96 -10.64
N LEU A 38 -1.46 -10.37 -9.67
CA LEU A 38 -0.97 -9.19 -8.93
C LEU A 38 0.26 -9.53 -8.08
N VAL A 39 0.26 -10.68 -7.40
CA VAL A 39 1.44 -11.17 -6.66
C VAL A 39 2.61 -11.39 -7.62
N LEU A 40 2.37 -12.08 -8.74
CA LEU A 40 3.39 -12.30 -9.76
C LEU A 40 3.93 -10.98 -10.32
N ALA A 41 3.05 -10.02 -10.64
CA ALA A 41 3.45 -8.70 -11.11
C ALA A 41 4.30 -7.95 -10.09
N ALA A 42 3.94 -8.01 -8.80
CA ALA A 42 4.73 -7.41 -7.73
C ALA A 42 6.12 -8.06 -7.61
N VAL A 43 6.21 -9.40 -7.64
CA VAL A 43 7.49 -10.13 -7.60
C VAL A 43 8.36 -9.79 -8.82
N VAL A 44 7.79 -9.80 -10.01
CA VAL A 44 8.49 -9.42 -11.25
C VAL A 44 8.96 -7.97 -11.19
N LEU A 45 8.17 -7.06 -10.63
CA LEU A 45 8.55 -5.66 -10.47
C LEU A 45 9.74 -5.51 -9.51
N VAL A 46 9.76 -6.24 -8.39
CA VAL A 46 10.91 -6.28 -7.45
C VAL A 46 12.15 -6.85 -8.13
N ALA A 47 12.02 -7.98 -8.84
CA ALA A 47 13.13 -8.60 -9.57
C ALA A 47 13.69 -7.67 -10.65
N THR A 48 12.81 -7.02 -11.41
CA THR A 48 13.18 -6.03 -12.44
C THR A 48 13.90 -4.85 -11.83
N THR A 49 13.48 -4.39 -10.65
CA THR A 49 14.17 -3.31 -9.91
C THR A 49 15.54 -3.74 -9.42
N ALA A 50 15.68 -5.00 -8.99
CA ALA A 50 16.94 -5.57 -8.54
C ALA A 50 17.98 -5.72 -9.68
N VAL A 51 17.54 -5.94 -10.92
CA VAL A 51 18.44 -6.17 -12.07
C VAL A 51 18.60 -4.93 -12.96
N ARG A 52 17.51 -4.21 -13.21
CA ARG A 52 17.40 -3.14 -14.22
C ARG A 52 16.88 -1.81 -13.68
N GLY A 53 16.95 -1.58 -12.37
CA GLY A 53 16.36 -0.42 -11.70
C GLY A 53 16.73 0.94 -12.29
N SER A 54 17.99 1.14 -12.70
CA SER A 54 18.43 2.39 -13.33
C SER A 54 17.92 2.57 -14.76
N THR A 55 17.88 1.50 -15.56
CA THR A 55 17.47 1.54 -16.97
C THR A 55 15.96 1.65 -17.13
N LEU A 56 15.19 0.93 -16.31
CA LEU A 56 13.73 0.85 -16.40
C LEU A 56 13.01 1.69 -15.35
N GLN A 57 13.70 2.67 -14.75
CA GLN A 57 13.19 3.46 -13.63
C GLN A 57 11.79 4.02 -13.87
N GLY A 58 11.57 4.71 -15.00
CA GLY A 58 10.28 5.31 -15.34
C GLY A 58 9.14 4.28 -15.43
N ALA A 59 9.41 3.12 -16.03
CA ALA A 59 8.45 2.02 -16.09
C ALA A 59 8.18 1.42 -14.70
N ILE A 60 9.23 1.22 -13.91
CA ILE A 60 9.13 0.69 -12.54
C ILE A 60 8.32 1.63 -11.64
N THR A 61 8.39 2.95 -11.84
CA THR A 61 7.56 3.91 -11.09
C THR A 61 6.15 4.09 -11.65
N ALA A 62 5.94 3.84 -12.95
CA ALA A 62 4.62 3.94 -13.58
C ALA A 62 3.69 2.79 -13.16
N VAL A 63 4.22 1.56 -13.02
CA VAL A 63 3.43 0.40 -12.57
C VAL A 63 2.73 0.63 -11.21
N PRO A 64 3.44 1.02 -10.13
CA PRO A 64 2.77 1.34 -8.87
C PRO A 64 1.86 2.56 -9.03
N ALA A 65 2.16 3.55 -9.87
CA ALA A 65 1.22 4.67 -10.07
C ALA A 65 -0.17 4.19 -10.55
N LEU A 66 -0.22 3.24 -11.49
CA LEU A 66 -1.48 2.63 -11.93
C LEU A 66 -2.17 1.86 -10.79
N ALA A 67 -1.40 1.13 -9.98
CA ALA A 67 -1.91 0.45 -8.80
C ALA A 67 -2.50 1.44 -7.76
N TRP A 68 -1.83 2.58 -7.54
CA TRP A 68 -2.30 3.64 -6.67
C TRP A 68 -3.60 4.27 -7.16
N ILE A 69 -3.74 4.52 -8.48
CA ILE A 69 -5.00 4.99 -9.09
C ILE A 69 -6.11 3.97 -8.89
N TRP A 70 -5.84 2.71 -9.20
CA TRP A 70 -6.81 1.64 -9.07
C TRP A 70 -7.29 1.47 -7.63
N VAL A 71 -6.37 1.44 -6.65
CA VAL A 71 -6.73 1.32 -5.23
C VAL A 71 -7.47 2.55 -4.73
N ALA A 72 -7.08 3.76 -5.16
CA ALA A 72 -7.79 5.00 -4.83
C ALA A 72 -9.26 4.93 -5.27
N TRP A 73 -9.49 4.51 -6.51
CA TRP A 73 -10.82 4.47 -7.09
C TRP A 73 -11.63 3.27 -6.59
N ALA A 74 -11.17 2.05 -6.91
CA ALA A 74 -11.98 0.85 -6.76
C ALA A 74 -12.13 0.43 -5.29
N PHE A 75 -11.11 0.60 -4.46
CA PHE A 75 -11.16 0.18 -3.06
C PHE A 75 -11.51 1.34 -2.13
N LEU A 76 -10.71 2.42 -2.15
CA LEU A 76 -10.86 3.50 -1.17
C LEU A 76 -12.12 4.35 -1.41
N TRP A 77 -12.35 4.78 -2.65
CA TRP A 77 -13.50 5.62 -3.00
C TRP A 77 -14.80 4.81 -3.09
N GLU A 78 -14.89 3.84 -4.01
CA GLU A 78 -16.14 3.12 -4.28
C GLU A 78 -16.63 2.29 -3.09
N ARG A 79 -15.72 1.65 -2.35
CA ARG A 79 -16.08 0.68 -1.32
C ARG A 79 -15.87 1.21 0.08
N PHE A 80 -14.64 1.61 0.43
CA PHE A 80 -14.31 1.94 1.81
C PHE A 80 -14.91 3.27 2.30
N SER A 81 -15.11 4.25 1.41
CA SER A 81 -15.73 5.54 1.76
C SER A 81 -17.17 5.43 2.25
N THR A 82 -17.88 4.36 1.86
CA THR A 82 -19.24 4.08 2.33
C THR A 82 -19.31 3.70 3.81
N ILE A 83 -18.20 3.22 4.38
CA ILE A 83 -18.09 2.76 5.77
C ILE A 83 -17.26 3.73 6.62
N ASN A 84 -16.27 4.40 6.01
CA ASN A 84 -15.36 5.30 6.69
C ASN A 84 -15.20 6.59 5.90
N THR A 85 -15.71 7.71 6.44
CA THR A 85 -15.58 9.03 5.80
C THR A 85 -14.13 9.42 5.55
N GLY A 86 -13.18 8.95 6.37
CA GLY A 86 -11.74 9.16 6.19
C GLY A 86 -11.16 8.52 4.93
N ALA A 87 -11.82 7.50 4.37
CA ALA A 87 -11.34 6.81 3.17
C ALA A 87 -11.43 7.69 1.91
N SER A 88 -12.32 8.68 1.86
CA SER A 88 -12.39 9.64 0.75
C SER A 88 -11.13 10.52 0.67
N TRP A 89 -10.64 10.99 1.81
CA TRP A 89 -9.37 11.71 1.92
C TRP A 89 -8.17 10.82 1.58
N MET A 90 -8.23 9.55 2.00
CA MET A 90 -7.19 8.58 1.64
C MET A 90 -7.17 8.31 0.13
N ALA A 91 -8.35 8.21 -0.52
CA ALA A 91 -8.45 8.07 -1.97
C ALA A 91 -7.83 9.28 -2.69
N ALA A 92 -8.14 10.51 -2.23
CA ALA A 92 -7.54 11.72 -2.77
C ALA A 92 -6.01 11.74 -2.61
N ALA A 93 -5.50 11.38 -1.43
CA ALA A 93 -4.05 11.27 -1.19
C ALA A 93 -3.41 10.21 -2.12
N PHE A 94 -4.07 9.08 -2.32
CA PHE A 94 -3.59 8.05 -3.24
C PHE A 94 -3.54 8.52 -4.70
N ALA A 95 -4.56 9.26 -5.14
CA ALA A 95 -4.57 9.87 -6.47
C ALA A 95 -3.42 10.89 -6.63
N VAL A 96 -3.18 11.73 -5.63
CA VAL A 96 -2.05 12.68 -5.63
C VAL A 96 -0.73 11.93 -5.74
N GLN A 97 -0.53 10.86 -4.96
CA GLN A 97 0.69 10.07 -5.02
C GLN A 97 0.89 9.41 -6.39
N ALA A 98 -0.16 8.94 -7.03
CA ALA A 98 -0.06 8.40 -8.38
C ALA A 98 0.42 9.45 -9.39
N VAL A 99 -0.12 10.67 -9.32
CA VAL A 99 0.34 11.80 -10.15
C VAL A 99 1.81 12.11 -9.88
N LEU A 100 2.22 12.14 -8.62
CA LEU A 100 3.62 12.38 -8.24
C LEU A 100 4.55 11.29 -8.81
N LEU A 101 4.16 10.02 -8.73
CA LEU A 101 4.93 8.91 -9.30
C LEU A 101 5.09 9.03 -10.82
N LEU A 102 4.01 9.40 -11.54
CA LEU A 102 4.06 9.59 -13.00
C LEU A 102 4.89 10.82 -13.39
N ALA A 103 4.75 11.93 -12.67
CA ALA A 103 5.41 13.19 -13.00
C ALA A 103 6.90 13.21 -12.63
N LEU A 104 7.27 12.57 -11.51
CA LEU A 104 8.61 12.70 -10.93
C LEU A 104 9.41 11.39 -10.90
N GLY A 105 8.77 10.24 -11.12
CA GLY A 105 9.39 8.92 -10.96
C GLY A 105 10.43 8.56 -12.03
N SER A 106 10.38 9.18 -13.21
CA SER A 106 11.35 8.95 -14.28
C SER A 106 12.65 9.77 -14.14
N ALA A 107 12.66 10.80 -13.28
CA ALA A 107 13.81 11.68 -13.13
C ALA A 107 14.93 10.98 -12.35
N ALA A 108 16.00 10.59 -13.06
CA ALA A 108 17.20 10.00 -12.47
C ALA A 108 17.96 11.01 -11.60
N GLY A 109 18.39 10.54 -10.44
CA GLY A 109 19.19 11.25 -9.45
C GLY A 109 20.42 10.42 -9.05
N PRO A 110 21.06 10.76 -7.92
CA PRO A 110 22.25 10.04 -7.48
C PRO A 110 21.92 8.58 -7.09
N ALA A 111 22.87 7.69 -7.36
CA ALA A 111 22.73 6.28 -7.01
C ALA A 111 22.51 6.10 -5.50
N PRO A 112 21.56 5.23 -5.08
CA PRO A 112 21.40 4.88 -3.67
C PRO A 112 22.68 4.22 -3.14
N SER A 113 22.96 4.40 -1.84
CA SER A 113 23.94 3.56 -1.16
C SER A 113 23.53 2.09 -1.24
N ARG A 114 24.49 1.17 -1.19
CA ARG A 114 24.23 -0.28 -1.23
C ARG A 114 23.24 -0.70 -0.14
N GLY A 115 23.40 -0.18 1.08
CA GLY A 115 22.52 -0.46 2.22
C GLY A 115 21.09 0.03 1.99
N ARG A 116 20.90 1.28 1.53
CA ARG A 116 19.56 1.82 1.22
C ARG A 116 18.87 1.00 0.14
N ARG A 117 19.63 0.63 -0.90
CA ARG A 117 19.11 -0.17 -2.01
C ARG A 117 18.67 -1.56 -1.56
N GLN A 118 19.49 -2.25 -0.77
CA GLN A 118 19.16 -3.57 -0.24
C GLN A 118 17.95 -3.50 0.70
N ALA A 119 17.90 -2.52 1.61
CA ALA A 119 16.75 -2.30 2.48
C ALA A 119 15.46 -2.07 1.67
N GLY A 120 15.51 -1.23 0.64
CA GLY A 120 14.38 -1.00 -0.26
C GLY A 120 13.90 -2.27 -0.96
N LEU A 121 14.81 -3.08 -1.50
CA LEU A 121 14.47 -4.36 -2.13
C LEU A 121 13.87 -5.36 -1.15
N VAL A 122 14.38 -5.43 0.09
CA VAL A 122 13.82 -6.30 1.14
C VAL A 122 12.42 -5.86 1.52
N ILE A 123 12.19 -4.56 1.70
CA ILE A 123 10.86 -4.00 2.00
C ILE A 123 9.89 -4.31 0.84
N ALA A 124 10.32 -4.10 -0.40
CA ALA A 124 9.49 -4.37 -1.58
C ALA A 124 9.17 -5.87 -1.72
N ALA A 125 10.15 -6.75 -1.48
CA ALA A 125 9.94 -8.19 -1.48
C ALA A 125 9.01 -8.65 -0.35
N ALA A 126 9.13 -8.06 0.84
CA ALA A 126 8.22 -8.33 1.94
C ALA A 126 6.78 -7.92 1.61
N ALA A 127 6.58 -6.77 0.98
CA ALA A 127 5.25 -6.35 0.51
C ALA A 127 4.67 -7.30 -0.56
N ALA A 128 5.51 -7.81 -1.46
CA ALA A 128 5.08 -8.71 -2.53
C ALA A 128 4.74 -10.13 -2.02
N VAL A 129 5.50 -10.63 -1.04
CA VAL A 129 5.44 -12.04 -0.61
C VAL A 129 4.86 -12.21 0.80
N ALA A 130 5.30 -11.42 1.77
CA ALA A 130 4.86 -11.59 3.16
C ALA A 130 3.43 -11.09 3.36
N SER A 131 3.07 -9.92 2.80
CA SER A 131 1.71 -9.34 2.95
C SER A 131 0.56 -10.31 2.62
N PRO A 132 0.54 -11.03 1.47
CA PRO A 132 -0.54 -11.97 1.20
C PRO A 132 -0.55 -13.18 2.14
N LEU A 133 0.57 -13.49 2.79
CA LEU A 133 0.72 -14.61 3.72
C LEU A 133 0.35 -14.23 5.17
N LEU A 134 0.30 -12.94 5.52
CA LEU A 134 0.00 -12.52 6.90
C LEU A 134 -1.37 -13.00 7.37
N ALA A 135 -2.40 -12.88 6.54
CA ALA A 135 -3.75 -13.33 6.88
C ALA A 135 -3.82 -14.84 7.17
N PRO A 136 -3.37 -15.76 6.29
CA PRO A 136 -3.38 -17.19 6.60
C PRO A 136 -2.48 -17.56 7.79
N LEU A 137 -1.32 -16.89 7.96
CA LEU A 137 -0.47 -17.11 9.12
C LEU A 137 -1.11 -16.67 10.45
N ALA A 138 -2.01 -15.69 10.41
CA ALA A 138 -2.82 -15.26 11.55
C ALA A 138 -4.08 -16.14 11.77
N GLY A 139 -4.23 -17.24 11.02
CA GLY A 139 -5.38 -18.13 11.12
C GLY A 139 -6.64 -17.62 10.41
N HIS A 140 -6.53 -16.60 9.57
CA HIS A 140 -7.61 -16.13 8.71
C HIS A 140 -7.63 -16.90 7.37
N GLY A 141 -8.75 -16.84 6.64
CA GLY A 141 -8.83 -17.46 5.31
C GLY A 141 -7.98 -16.72 4.27
N TRP A 142 -7.62 -17.42 3.19
CA TRP A 142 -6.93 -16.84 2.02
C TRP A 142 -7.71 -15.70 1.36
N THR A 143 -9.03 -15.65 1.57
CA THR A 143 -9.90 -14.55 1.15
C THR A 143 -9.52 -13.21 1.79
N ARG A 144 -8.76 -13.21 2.89
CA ARG A 144 -8.23 -11.99 3.55
C ARG A 144 -6.80 -11.67 3.18
N ALA A 145 -6.21 -12.35 2.20
CA ALA A 145 -4.85 -12.06 1.76
C ALA A 145 -4.73 -10.61 1.28
N GLU A 146 -3.72 -9.90 1.79
CA GLU A 146 -3.47 -8.52 1.40
C GLU A 146 -2.40 -8.45 0.30
N VAL A 147 -2.85 -8.13 -0.92
CA VAL A 147 -2.01 -8.13 -2.12
C VAL A 147 -1.76 -6.70 -2.59
N ALA A 148 -0.51 -6.39 -2.97
CA ALA A 148 -0.17 -5.11 -3.56
C ALA A 148 -0.92 -4.90 -4.89
N GLY A 149 -1.49 -3.72 -5.09
CA GLY A 149 -2.40 -3.41 -6.19
C GLY A 149 -3.86 -3.80 -5.93
N ALA A 150 -4.17 -4.55 -4.86
CA ALA A 150 -5.54 -4.78 -4.42
C ALA A 150 -5.89 -3.95 -3.17
N LEU A 151 -4.95 -3.84 -2.23
CA LEU A 151 -5.16 -3.17 -0.94
C LEU A 151 -4.16 -2.01 -0.72
N PRO A 152 -4.53 -0.98 0.05
CA PRO A 152 -3.73 0.23 0.21
C PRO A 152 -2.37 -0.02 0.86
N ASP A 153 -2.33 -0.76 1.97
CA ASP A 153 -1.12 -0.97 2.77
C ASP A 153 -0.02 -1.74 2.02
N PRO A 154 -0.27 -2.92 1.42
CA PRO A 154 0.76 -3.61 0.64
C PRO A 154 1.20 -2.82 -0.60
N THR A 155 0.31 -2.02 -1.20
CA THR A 155 0.66 -1.13 -2.33
C THR A 155 1.61 -0.03 -1.89
N ALA A 156 1.32 0.61 -0.76
CA ALA A 156 2.17 1.64 -0.19
C ALA A 156 3.54 1.07 0.25
N LEU A 157 3.55 -0.10 0.89
CA LEU A 157 4.78 -0.76 1.34
C LEU A 157 5.68 -1.16 0.16
N LEU A 158 5.09 -1.76 -0.87
CA LEU A 158 5.79 -2.09 -2.11
C LEU A 158 6.40 -0.83 -2.72
N THR A 159 5.62 0.24 -2.81
CA THR A 159 6.06 1.52 -3.38
C THR A 159 7.23 2.12 -2.60
N VAL A 160 7.16 2.17 -1.27
CA VAL A 160 8.29 2.65 -0.42
C VAL A 160 9.55 1.85 -0.71
N GLY A 161 9.46 0.52 -0.75
CA GLY A 161 10.60 -0.34 -1.03
C GLY A 161 11.24 -0.05 -2.41
N LEU A 162 10.41 0.08 -3.45
CA LEU A 162 10.87 0.42 -4.80
C LEU A 162 11.52 1.81 -4.84
N LEU A 163 10.90 2.82 -4.24
CA LEU A 163 11.42 4.19 -4.21
C LEU A 163 12.80 4.28 -3.53
N LEU A 164 13.01 3.53 -2.44
CA LEU A 164 14.31 3.48 -1.74
C LEU A 164 15.40 2.77 -2.56
N ALA A 165 15.01 1.80 -3.38
CA ALA A 165 15.91 1.00 -4.22
C ALA A 165 16.35 1.71 -5.52
N LEU A 166 15.61 2.73 -5.95
CA LEU A 166 15.85 3.45 -7.20
C LEU A 166 16.70 4.72 -7.02
N PRO A 167 17.44 5.15 -8.06
CA PRO A 167 18.18 6.40 -8.06
C PRO A 167 17.27 7.59 -8.41
N LEU A 168 16.28 7.91 -7.56
CA LEU A 168 15.28 8.95 -7.84
C LEU A 168 15.76 10.35 -7.43
N ARG A 169 15.68 11.31 -8.36
CA ARG A 169 16.01 12.74 -8.08
C ARG A 169 15.07 13.36 -7.05
N HIS A 170 13.79 13.00 -7.10
CA HIS A 170 12.73 13.63 -6.31
C HIS A 170 12.22 12.74 -5.16
N LEU A 171 13.05 11.82 -4.67
CA LEU A 171 12.68 10.84 -3.64
C LEU A 171 11.96 11.46 -2.43
N ARG A 172 12.43 12.61 -1.94
CA ARG A 172 11.84 13.31 -0.78
C ARG A 172 10.37 13.72 -0.95
N TRP A 173 9.93 13.90 -2.20
CA TRP A 173 8.55 14.27 -2.54
C TRP A 173 7.67 13.03 -2.77
N LEU A 174 8.28 11.88 -3.06
CA LEU A 174 7.57 10.63 -3.36
C LEU A 174 7.32 9.77 -2.11
N LEU A 175 8.07 9.98 -1.03
CA LEU A 175 7.97 9.19 0.21
C LEU A 175 6.88 9.62 1.20
N PRO A 176 6.50 10.91 1.37
CA PRO A 176 5.60 11.31 2.45
C PRO A 176 4.24 10.60 2.41
N ILE A 177 3.56 10.57 1.25
CA ILE A 177 2.21 9.99 1.17
C ILE A 177 2.22 8.47 1.41
N PRO A 178 3.12 7.66 0.80
CA PRO A 178 3.23 6.24 1.12
C PRO A 178 3.51 5.96 2.60
N LEU A 179 4.39 6.74 3.23
CA LEU A 179 4.69 6.57 4.65
C LEU A 179 3.51 6.95 5.55
N LEU A 180 2.79 8.03 5.22
CA LEU A 180 1.58 8.42 5.93
C LEU A 180 0.47 7.37 5.77
N ALA A 181 0.28 6.82 4.57
CA ALA A 181 -0.67 5.74 4.33
C ALA A 181 -0.34 4.52 5.20
N LEU A 182 0.93 4.10 5.27
CA LEU A 182 1.36 3.00 6.14
C LEU A 182 1.17 3.31 7.63
N ALA A 183 1.42 4.55 8.06
CA ALA A 183 1.19 4.97 9.44
C ALA A 183 -0.31 4.91 9.79
N VAL A 184 -1.18 5.33 8.88
CA VAL A 184 -2.64 5.25 9.04
C VAL A 184 -3.10 3.79 9.07
N GLY A 185 -2.62 2.95 8.15
CA GLY A 185 -2.91 1.51 8.12
C GLY A 185 -2.48 0.80 9.40
N TRP A 186 -1.24 1.03 9.83
CA TRP A 186 -0.70 0.47 11.08
C TRP A 186 -1.50 0.89 12.32
N THR A 187 -1.77 2.20 12.46
CA THR A 187 -2.53 2.72 13.62
C THR A 187 -3.97 2.19 13.61
N THR A 188 -4.60 2.08 12.44
CA THR A 188 -5.92 1.47 12.27
C THR A 188 -5.89 0.00 12.68
N ALA A 189 -4.93 -0.79 12.19
CA ALA A 189 -4.79 -2.20 12.55
C ALA A 189 -4.59 -2.37 14.06
N TRP A 190 -3.69 -1.60 14.67
CA TRP A 190 -3.45 -1.64 16.11
C TRP A 190 -4.75 -1.39 16.90
N LEU A 191 -5.47 -0.31 16.59
CA LEU A 191 -6.73 0.04 17.25
C LEU A 191 -7.86 -1.00 17.06
N LEU A 192 -7.84 -1.75 15.96
CA LEU A 192 -8.84 -2.78 15.68
C LEU A 192 -8.59 -4.08 16.47
N TRP A 193 -7.33 -4.43 16.71
CA TRP A 193 -6.94 -5.77 17.20
C TRP A 193 -6.41 -5.81 18.63
N THR A 194 -6.01 -4.69 19.24
CA THR A 194 -5.50 -4.67 20.63
C THR A 194 -6.59 -4.42 21.67
N LYS A 195 -7.73 -5.09 21.55
CA LYS A 195 -8.81 -5.06 22.56
C LYS A 195 -8.74 -6.24 23.51
#